data_AF-A0A1U8HSG7-F1
#
_entry.id   AF-A0A1U8HSG7-F1
#
_cell.length_a   1.000
_cell.length_b   1.000
_cell.length_c   1.000
_cell.angle_alpha   90.00
_cell.angle_beta   90.00
_cell.angle_gamma   90.00
#
_symmetry.space_group_name_H-M   'P 1'
#
loop_
_entity.id
_entity.type
_entity.pdbx_description
1 polymer ?
#
loop_
_entity_poly.entity_id
_entity_poly.type
_entity_poly.pdbx_seq_one_letter_code
_entity_poly.pdbx_strand_id
1 'polypeptide(L)'
;MENEVERESGSMIFSDEELIEVSGLKKGRDFIEVTCGCTSHRYGDAVGKLRVFSNGDLEITCECTPGCNEDKLTPAAFEKHSGRETARKWKNNVWVIVNGEKVSLSKTALLKYYNQASKNANGTNRSHNGRVCHRDEFVRCSRCNKERRFRLRTKEECRIHHDALADVNWKCSDLPYDRITCDDEEERASRRVYRGCTRPPTCKGCTSCVCFGCEICRFTDCSCQTCIDFTRNAKA
;
A
#
# COMPACT_ATOMS: atom_id res chain seq x y z
N MET A 1 34.28 -25.60 -19.09
CA MET A 1 33.58 -25.70 -17.80
C MET A 1 33.92 -24.46 -17.01
N GLU A 2 33.15 -23.40 -17.18
CA GLU A 2 33.19 -22.25 -16.27
C GLU A 2 31.73 -21.87 -16.04
N ASN A 3 31.24 -22.22 -14.85
CA ASN A 3 29.89 -21.96 -14.38
C ASN A 3 29.81 -20.48 -14.02
N GLU A 4 29.10 -19.69 -14.83
CA GLU A 4 28.61 -18.38 -14.42
C GLU A 4 27.52 -18.60 -13.38
N VAL A 5 27.86 -18.30 -12.13
CA VAL A 5 26.91 -18.27 -11.02
C VAL A 5 25.99 -17.08 -11.24
N GLU A 6 24.84 -17.34 -11.87
CA GLU A 6 23.67 -16.46 -11.84
C GLU A 6 23.34 -16.16 -10.38
N ARG A 7 23.69 -14.95 -9.94
CA ARG A 7 23.22 -14.40 -8.67
C ARG A 7 21.74 -14.03 -8.82
N GLU A 8 20.87 -15.04 -8.64
CA GLU A 8 19.47 -14.83 -8.30
C GLU A 8 19.40 -14.03 -7.00
N SER A 9 19.16 -12.73 -7.09
CA SER A 9 18.91 -11.86 -5.95
C SER A 9 18.04 -10.69 -6.38
N GLY A 10 16.76 -11.00 -6.63
CA GLY A 10 15.69 -10.06 -6.86
C GLY A 10 14.42 -10.58 -6.19
N SER A 11 14.38 -10.46 -4.85
CA SER A 11 13.27 -10.92 -4.01
C SER A 11 11.92 -10.50 -4.58
N MET A 12 11.05 -11.49 -4.79
CA MET A 12 9.74 -11.36 -5.43
C MET A 12 8.89 -10.27 -4.76
N ILE A 13 8.54 -9.23 -5.53
CA ILE A 13 7.68 -8.11 -5.07
C ILE A 13 6.32 -8.66 -4.60
N PHE A 14 5.83 -9.73 -5.20
CA PHE A 14 4.58 -10.40 -4.85
C PHE A 14 4.83 -11.89 -4.61
N SER A 15 4.13 -12.51 -3.66
CA SER A 15 4.21 -13.98 -3.53
C SER A 15 3.59 -14.65 -4.75
N ASP A 16 3.98 -15.89 -5.04
CA ASP A 16 3.40 -16.62 -6.16
C ASP A 16 1.88 -16.76 -5.99
N GLU A 17 1.39 -16.95 -4.77
CA GLU A 17 -0.04 -16.99 -4.43
C GLU A 17 -0.77 -15.67 -4.73
N GLU A 18 -0.10 -14.53 -4.62
CA GLU A 18 -0.66 -13.20 -4.94
C GLU A 18 -0.77 -12.96 -6.46
N LEU A 19 -0.04 -13.74 -7.26
CA LEU A 19 0.04 -13.61 -8.72
C LEU A 19 -0.57 -14.78 -9.48
N ILE A 20 -1.01 -15.83 -8.76
CA ILE A 20 -1.76 -16.96 -9.32
C ILE A 20 -2.90 -16.41 -10.18
N GLU A 21 -2.99 -16.92 -11.41
CA GLU A 21 -4.09 -16.66 -12.35
C GLU A 21 -4.23 -15.20 -12.85
N VAL A 22 -3.23 -14.33 -12.65
CA VAL A 22 -3.18 -13.01 -13.28
C VAL A 22 -2.73 -13.15 -14.74
N SER A 23 -3.54 -12.66 -15.68
CA SER A 23 -3.26 -12.81 -17.11
C SER A 23 -2.08 -11.96 -17.57
N GLY A 24 -1.25 -12.54 -18.44
CA GLY A 24 -0.12 -11.84 -19.07
C GLY A 24 1.03 -11.55 -18.10
N LEU A 25 1.11 -12.27 -16.99
CA LEU A 25 2.17 -12.14 -16.01
C LEU A 25 3.54 -12.38 -16.63
N LYS A 26 4.46 -11.41 -16.51
CA LYS A 26 5.89 -11.59 -16.73
C LYS A 26 6.65 -11.01 -15.55
N LYS A 27 7.73 -11.67 -15.13
CA LYS A 27 8.62 -11.19 -14.07
C LYS A 27 9.88 -10.61 -14.74
N GLY A 28 10.14 -9.32 -14.52
CA GLY A 28 11.38 -8.64 -14.87
C GLY A 28 12.36 -8.64 -13.69
N ARG A 29 13.51 -7.99 -13.85
CA ARG A 29 14.52 -7.87 -12.77
C ARG A 29 14.00 -7.09 -11.56
N ASP A 30 13.18 -6.07 -11.82
CA ASP A 30 12.72 -5.08 -10.84
C ASP A 30 11.23 -4.74 -10.96
N PHE A 31 10.50 -5.43 -11.84
CA PHE A 31 9.06 -5.25 -12.05
C PHE A 31 8.33 -6.56 -12.32
N ILE A 32 7.02 -6.54 -12.13
CA ILE A 32 6.11 -7.49 -12.78
C ILE A 32 5.31 -6.78 -13.85
N GLU A 33 5.01 -7.46 -14.95
CA GLU A 33 4.16 -6.98 -16.04
C GLU A 33 2.90 -7.84 -16.09
N VAL A 34 1.73 -7.23 -16.25
CA VAL A 34 0.45 -7.92 -16.38
C VAL A 34 -0.41 -7.27 -17.47
N THR A 35 -1.37 -8.01 -18.01
CA THR A 35 -2.36 -7.43 -18.91
C THR A 35 -3.33 -6.54 -18.12
N CYS A 36 -3.50 -5.30 -18.59
CA CYS A 36 -4.45 -4.34 -18.04
C CYS A 36 -5.32 -3.74 -19.14
N GLY A 37 -6.34 -3.00 -18.72
CA GLY A 37 -7.13 -2.20 -19.65
C GLY A 37 -8.02 -1.19 -18.95
N CYS A 38 -8.72 -0.39 -19.73
CA CYS A 38 -9.73 0.54 -19.26
C CYS A 38 -10.89 0.57 -20.25
N THR A 39 -12.11 0.39 -19.75
CA THR A 39 -13.31 0.27 -20.58
C THR A 39 -13.99 1.63 -20.72
N SER A 40 -14.13 2.14 -21.95
CA SER A 40 -14.93 3.32 -22.28
C SER A 40 -16.31 2.91 -22.79
N HIS A 41 -17.34 3.66 -22.38
CA HIS A 41 -18.70 3.45 -22.90
C HIS A 41 -18.80 3.72 -24.40
N ARG A 42 -17.94 4.60 -24.95
CA ARG A 42 -17.97 5.00 -26.36
C ARG A 42 -17.09 4.13 -27.26
N TYR A 43 -15.95 3.68 -26.75
CA TYR A 43 -14.88 3.08 -27.57
C TYR A 43 -14.55 1.64 -27.18
N GLY A 44 -15.21 1.07 -26.18
CA GLY A 44 -14.91 -0.26 -25.69
C GLY A 44 -13.62 -0.30 -24.87
N ASP A 45 -12.90 -1.42 -24.90
CA ASP A 45 -11.68 -1.61 -24.11
C ASP A 45 -10.45 -1.03 -24.80
N ALA A 46 -9.77 -0.11 -24.11
CA ALA A 46 -8.36 0.15 -24.36
C ALA A 46 -7.54 -0.86 -23.54
N VAL A 47 -6.74 -1.69 -24.21
CA VAL A 47 -5.84 -2.66 -23.57
C VAL A 47 -4.42 -2.15 -23.50
N GLY A 48 -3.65 -2.66 -22.54
CA GLY A 48 -2.24 -2.35 -22.37
C GLY A 48 -1.54 -3.30 -21.41
N LYS A 49 -0.25 -3.05 -21.17
CA LYS A 49 0.58 -3.80 -20.23
C LYS A 49 0.94 -2.92 -19.04
N LEU A 50 0.49 -3.32 -17.85
CA LEU A 50 0.83 -2.64 -16.61
C LEU A 50 2.10 -3.26 -16.05
N ARG A 51 3.13 -2.44 -15.86
CA ARG A 51 4.30 -2.76 -15.05
C ARG A 51 4.15 -2.20 -13.66
N VAL A 52 4.39 -3.05 -12.67
CA VAL A 52 4.48 -2.70 -11.26
C VAL A 52 5.92 -2.89 -10.83
N PHE A 53 6.61 -1.78 -10.56
CA PHE A 53 8.01 -1.79 -10.17
C PHE A 53 8.16 -1.97 -8.65
N SER A 54 9.30 -2.51 -8.23
CA SER A 54 9.66 -2.73 -6.83
C SER A 54 9.70 -1.43 -6.00
N ASN A 55 9.98 -0.32 -6.67
CA ASN A 55 9.95 1.03 -6.11
C ASN A 55 8.54 1.63 -5.92
N GLY A 56 7.53 0.92 -6.42
CA GLY A 56 6.13 1.33 -6.36
C GLY A 56 5.66 2.21 -7.51
N ASP A 57 6.48 2.43 -8.54
CA ASP A 57 6.04 3.08 -9.75
C ASP A 57 5.13 2.17 -10.59
N LEU A 58 4.24 2.81 -11.33
CA LEU A 58 3.33 2.15 -12.26
C LEU A 58 3.49 2.76 -13.65
N GLU A 59 3.73 1.88 -14.62
CA GLU A 59 3.86 2.24 -16.02
C GLU A 59 2.89 1.39 -16.83
N ILE A 60 2.17 2.01 -17.75
CA ILE A 60 1.30 1.33 -18.71
C ILE A 60 1.84 1.57 -20.10
N THR A 61 2.19 0.50 -20.79
CA THR A 61 2.40 0.53 -22.25
C THR A 61 1.04 0.31 -22.91
N CYS A 62 0.58 1.30 -23.68
CA CYS A 62 -0.71 1.25 -24.34
C CYS A 62 -0.66 0.36 -25.59
N GLU A 63 -1.64 -0.53 -25.75
CA GLU A 63 -1.78 -1.42 -26.91
C GLU A 63 -3.22 -1.32 -27.48
N CYS A 64 -3.89 -0.18 -27.30
CA CYS A 64 -5.29 0.01 -27.66
C CYS A 64 -5.56 -0.11 -29.17
N THR A 65 -4.60 0.28 -30.01
CA THR A 65 -4.65 0.17 -31.47
C THR A 65 -3.25 -0.08 -32.04
N PRO A 66 -3.10 -0.79 -33.16
CA PRO A 66 -1.85 -0.84 -33.90
C PRO A 66 -1.37 0.57 -34.26
N GLY A 67 -0.14 0.93 -33.89
CA GLY A 67 0.41 2.27 -34.12
C GLY A 67 0.01 3.33 -33.09
N CYS A 68 -0.48 2.93 -31.91
CA CYS A 68 -0.60 3.86 -30.79
C CYS A 68 0.78 4.43 -30.44
N ASN A 69 0.94 5.76 -30.59
CA ASN A 69 2.21 6.47 -30.39
C ASN A 69 2.33 7.06 -28.98
N GLU A 70 1.42 6.70 -28.06
CA GLU A 70 1.59 7.07 -26.66
C GLU A 70 2.79 6.33 -26.09
N ASP A 71 3.70 7.10 -25.50
CA ASP A 71 4.83 6.54 -24.75
C ASP A 71 4.32 5.86 -23.46
N LYS A 72 5.23 5.43 -22.60
CA LYS A 72 4.98 4.93 -21.25
C LYS A 72 4.04 5.85 -20.45
N LEU A 73 2.80 5.39 -20.25
CA LEU A 73 1.74 6.16 -19.58
C LEU A 73 1.69 5.86 -18.09
N THR A 74 1.40 6.87 -17.27
CA THR A 74 0.89 6.60 -15.92
C THR A 74 -0.53 6.02 -15.99
N PRO A 75 -1.02 5.27 -15.00
CA PRO A 75 -2.40 4.76 -15.01
C PRO A 75 -3.48 5.84 -15.15
N ALA A 76 -3.23 7.04 -14.63
CA ALA A 76 -4.13 8.19 -14.80
C ALA A 76 -4.09 8.77 -16.22
N ALA A 77 -2.93 8.77 -16.87
CA ALA A 77 -2.81 9.18 -18.26
C ALA A 77 -3.47 8.15 -19.19
N PHE A 78 -3.30 6.86 -18.92
CA PHE A 78 -3.97 5.78 -19.63
C PHE A 78 -5.51 5.82 -19.49
N GLU A 79 -6.03 6.10 -18.28
CA GLU A 79 -7.47 6.32 -18.07
C GLU A 79 -8.00 7.44 -18.98
N LYS A 80 -7.31 8.57 -19.06
CA LYS A 80 -7.70 9.66 -19.96
C LYS A 80 -7.61 9.27 -21.43
N HIS A 81 -6.51 8.66 -21.83
CA HIS A 81 -6.25 8.20 -23.19
C HIS A 81 -7.32 7.20 -23.67
N SER A 82 -7.82 6.34 -22.78
CA SER A 82 -8.92 5.40 -23.08
C SER A 82 -10.29 6.05 -23.34
N GLY A 83 -10.39 7.39 -23.31
CA GLY A 83 -11.63 8.14 -23.54
C GLY A 83 -12.45 8.40 -22.27
N ARG A 84 -11.82 8.33 -21.09
CA ARG A 84 -12.41 8.73 -19.79
C ARG A 84 -11.82 10.03 -19.24
N GLU A 85 -11.79 11.10 -20.05
CA GLU A 85 -11.16 12.38 -19.70
C GLU A 85 -11.61 13.03 -18.38
N THR A 86 -12.88 12.83 -17.97
CA THR A 86 -13.44 13.41 -16.73
C THR A 86 -13.28 12.49 -15.51
N ALA A 87 -12.89 11.24 -15.70
CA ALA A 87 -12.69 10.31 -14.61
C ALA A 87 -11.33 10.55 -13.96
N ARG A 88 -11.33 10.70 -12.63
CA ARG A 88 -10.12 10.78 -11.80
C ARG A 88 -10.02 9.57 -10.87
N LYS A 89 -10.50 8.42 -11.35
CA LYS A 89 -10.67 7.20 -10.56
C LYS A 89 -9.97 6.03 -11.23
N TRP A 90 -8.79 6.27 -11.81
CA TRP A 90 -8.01 5.24 -12.51
C TRP A 90 -7.82 3.96 -11.69
N LYS A 91 -7.68 4.04 -10.35
CA LYS A 91 -7.59 2.84 -9.49
C LYS A 91 -8.82 1.92 -9.62
N ASN A 92 -9.99 2.49 -9.90
CA ASN A 92 -11.23 1.75 -10.08
C ASN A 92 -11.50 1.43 -11.56
N ASN A 93 -11.05 2.29 -12.47
CA ASN A 93 -11.39 2.20 -13.89
C ASN A 93 -10.37 1.42 -14.71
N VAL A 94 -9.11 1.41 -14.30
CA VAL A 94 -8.10 0.51 -14.85
C VAL A 94 -8.28 -0.84 -14.17
N TRP A 95 -8.45 -1.87 -15.00
CA TRP A 95 -8.64 -3.24 -14.61
C TRP A 95 -7.46 -4.10 -15.08
N VAL A 96 -7.30 -5.25 -14.43
CA VAL A 96 -6.46 -6.36 -14.86
C VAL A 96 -7.32 -7.62 -14.97
N ILE A 97 -6.84 -8.65 -15.64
CA ILE A 97 -7.56 -9.91 -15.76
C ILE A 97 -7.04 -10.88 -14.70
N VAL A 98 -7.93 -11.29 -13.80
CA VAL A 98 -7.68 -12.30 -12.76
C VAL A 98 -8.73 -13.39 -12.96
N ASN A 99 -8.29 -14.64 -13.15
CA ASN A 99 -9.19 -15.78 -13.34
C ASN A 99 -10.15 -15.60 -14.54
N GLY A 100 -9.69 -14.89 -15.59
CA GLY A 100 -10.51 -14.56 -16.76
C GLY A 100 -11.48 -13.39 -16.56
N GLU A 101 -11.59 -12.84 -15.35
CA GLU A 101 -12.48 -11.71 -15.04
C GLU A 101 -11.73 -10.37 -14.98
N LYS A 102 -12.41 -9.30 -15.39
CA LYS A 102 -11.89 -7.93 -15.26
C LYS A 102 -12.04 -7.45 -13.82
N VAL A 103 -10.93 -7.32 -13.12
CA VAL A 103 -10.87 -6.85 -11.74
C VAL A 103 -10.18 -5.49 -11.70
N SER A 104 -10.84 -4.48 -11.10
CA SER A 104 -10.26 -3.15 -10.92
C SER A 104 -8.97 -3.21 -10.09
N LEU A 105 -7.96 -2.42 -10.43
CA LEU A 105 -6.69 -2.36 -9.69
C LEU A 105 -6.86 -2.09 -8.19
N SER A 106 -7.87 -1.31 -7.79
CA SER A 106 -8.19 -1.00 -6.39
C SER A 106 -8.56 -2.22 -5.53
N LYS A 107 -8.89 -3.34 -6.19
CA LYS A 107 -9.27 -4.63 -5.59
C LYS A 107 -8.18 -5.70 -5.72
N THR A 108 -7.07 -5.41 -6.40
CA THR A 108 -5.97 -6.37 -6.57
C THR A 108 -4.81 -6.08 -5.64
N ALA A 109 -3.95 -7.06 -5.44
CA ALA A 109 -2.70 -6.88 -4.71
C ALA A 109 -1.71 -5.97 -5.46
N LEU A 110 -1.85 -5.76 -6.78
CA LEU A 110 -0.89 -5.03 -7.61
C LEU A 110 -0.62 -3.57 -7.19
N LEU A 111 -1.51 -2.96 -6.40
CA LEU A 111 -1.29 -1.64 -5.82
C LEU A 111 -0.62 -1.66 -4.44
N LYS A 112 -0.23 -2.83 -3.92
CA LYS A 112 0.39 -3.03 -2.59
C LYS A 112 1.62 -2.15 -2.37
N TYR A 113 2.40 -1.93 -3.42
CA TYR A 113 3.61 -1.10 -3.37
C TYR A 113 3.44 0.26 -4.04
N TYR A 114 2.26 0.59 -4.59
CA TYR A 114 2.08 1.82 -5.37
C TYR A 114 2.39 3.07 -4.52
N ASN A 115 3.49 3.75 -4.88
CA ASN A 115 4.04 4.86 -4.13
C ASN A 115 3.31 6.15 -4.55
N GLN A 116 2.49 6.71 -3.66
CA GLN A 116 1.87 8.03 -3.86
C GLN A 116 2.79 9.17 -3.36
N ALA A 117 4.11 8.97 -3.38
CA ALA A 117 5.09 9.82 -2.70
C ALA A 117 5.53 11.08 -3.48
N SER A 118 5.08 11.32 -4.72
CA SER A 118 5.62 12.42 -5.53
C SER A 118 4.65 13.57 -5.88
N LYS A 119 3.43 13.67 -5.31
CA LYS A 119 2.49 14.76 -5.64
C LYS A 119 2.19 15.78 -4.52
N ASN A 120 3.08 15.93 -3.53
CA ASN A 120 2.91 16.95 -2.48
C ASN A 120 4.08 17.94 -2.37
N ALA A 121 4.98 17.98 -3.34
CA ALA A 121 5.79 19.17 -3.53
C ALA A 121 4.88 20.23 -4.17
N ASN A 122 4.42 21.18 -3.34
CA ASN A 122 3.63 22.38 -3.68
C ASN A 122 2.11 22.21 -3.76
N GLY A 123 1.40 22.64 -2.71
CA GLY A 123 -0.05 22.83 -2.76
C GLY A 123 -0.69 23.01 -1.38
N THR A 124 -0.67 24.24 -0.89
CA THR A 124 -1.18 24.76 0.39
C THR A 124 -2.70 24.69 0.61
N ASN A 125 -3.40 23.68 0.10
CA ASN A 125 -4.83 23.53 0.41
C ASN A 125 -5.24 22.06 0.41
N ARG A 126 -5.41 21.47 1.61
CA ARG A 126 -6.00 20.14 1.76
C ARG A 126 -7.27 20.19 2.59
N SER A 127 -8.38 20.03 1.88
CA SER A 127 -9.60 19.47 2.43
C SER A 127 -9.27 18.14 3.13
N HIS A 128 -9.98 17.88 4.24
CA HIS A 128 -9.72 16.82 5.21
C HIS A 128 -9.84 15.36 4.70
N ASN A 129 -9.91 15.11 3.39
CA ASN A 129 -10.16 13.78 2.79
C ASN A 129 -8.92 13.07 2.21
N GLY A 130 -7.71 13.58 2.47
CA GLY A 130 -6.45 13.03 1.93
C GLY A 130 -5.45 12.56 2.97
N ARG A 131 -5.84 12.40 4.24
CA ARG A 131 -4.92 11.90 5.28
C ARG A 131 -4.72 10.40 5.09
N VAL A 132 -3.45 9.97 5.05
CA VAL A 132 -3.08 8.55 5.17
C VAL A 132 -3.73 8.05 6.47
N CYS A 133 -4.58 7.05 6.35
CA CYS A 133 -5.32 6.52 7.49
C CYS A 133 -4.71 5.18 7.88
N HIS A 134 -3.71 5.16 8.76
CA HIS A 134 -3.29 3.88 9.33
C HIS A 134 -4.37 3.38 10.28
N ARG A 135 -4.57 2.07 10.31
CA ARG A 135 -5.45 1.45 11.30
C ARG A 135 -4.87 1.61 12.70
N ASP A 136 -5.72 1.54 13.71
CA ASP A 136 -5.27 1.48 15.09
C ASP A 136 -4.58 0.14 15.38
N GLU A 137 -3.53 0.19 16.19
CA GLU A 137 -2.82 -0.99 16.67
C GLU A 137 -2.94 -1.12 18.19
N PHE A 138 -2.50 -2.25 18.72
CA PHE A 138 -2.57 -2.52 20.16
C PHE A 138 -1.21 -3.00 20.65
N VAL A 139 -0.85 -2.58 21.85
CA VAL A 139 0.34 -3.07 22.57
C VAL A 139 -0.12 -3.70 23.88
N ARG A 140 0.50 -4.81 24.25
CA ARG A 140 0.20 -5.53 25.48
C ARG A 140 1.05 -4.98 26.62
N CYS A 141 0.40 -4.65 27.73
CA CYS A 141 1.09 -4.26 28.96
C CYS A 141 1.82 -5.47 29.55
N SER A 142 3.13 -5.32 29.80
CA SER A 142 3.97 -6.36 30.41
C SER A 142 3.56 -6.74 31.84
N ARG A 143 2.88 -5.84 32.58
CA ARG A 143 2.47 -6.05 33.98
C ARG A 143 1.13 -6.75 34.14
N CYS A 144 0.10 -6.29 33.42
CA CYS A 144 -1.28 -6.76 33.60
C CYS A 144 -1.82 -7.54 32.40
N ASN A 145 -1.05 -7.68 31.32
CA ASN A 145 -1.41 -8.35 30.07
C ASN A 145 -2.59 -7.75 29.29
N LYS A 146 -3.17 -6.62 29.75
CA LYS A 146 -4.21 -5.90 29.02
C LYS A 146 -3.62 -5.24 27.76
N GLU A 147 -4.40 -5.26 26.68
CA GLU A 147 -4.12 -4.57 25.42
C GLU A 147 -4.58 -3.12 25.47
N ARG A 148 -3.71 -2.19 25.05
CA ARG A 148 -4.01 -0.76 24.95
C ARG A 148 -3.89 -0.28 23.51
N ARG A 149 -4.84 0.55 23.09
CA ARG A 149 -4.99 1.02 21.70
C ARG A 149 -4.06 2.19 21.41
N PHE A 150 -3.41 2.13 20.25
CA PHE A 150 -2.61 3.20 19.67
C PHE A 150 -3.28 3.70 18.39
N ARG A 151 -3.52 5.01 18.35
CA ARG A 151 -3.92 5.70 17.12
C ARG A 151 -2.67 5.94 16.30
N LEU A 152 -2.77 5.83 14.98
CA LEU A 152 -1.62 5.91 14.07
C LEU A 152 -1.88 6.98 12.98
N ARG A 153 -2.32 8.17 13.34
CA ARG A 153 -2.73 9.24 12.40
C ARG A 153 -1.62 10.26 12.14
N THR A 154 -0.69 10.45 13.07
CA THR A 154 0.45 11.37 12.92
C THR A 154 1.79 10.66 13.06
N LYS A 155 2.89 11.37 12.75
CA LYS A 155 4.24 10.79 12.81
C LYS A 155 4.66 10.52 14.23
N GLU A 156 4.27 11.41 15.13
CA GLU A 156 4.48 11.32 16.57
C GLU A 156 3.71 10.12 17.13
N GLU A 157 2.44 9.96 16.77
CA GLU A 157 1.61 8.81 17.15
C GLU A 157 2.21 7.48 16.66
N CYS A 158 2.66 7.43 15.40
CA CYS A 158 3.35 6.27 14.85
C CYS A 158 4.66 5.97 15.59
N ARG A 159 5.41 7.01 15.99
CA ARG A 159 6.68 6.85 16.72
C ARG A 159 6.43 6.31 18.14
N ILE A 160 5.45 6.87 18.83
CA ILE A 160 5.03 6.41 20.16
C ILE A 160 4.67 4.92 20.15
N HIS A 161 3.88 4.49 19.16
CA HIS A 161 3.56 3.07 19.01
C HIS A 161 4.80 2.22 18.67
N HIS A 162 5.67 2.72 17.79
CA HIS A 162 6.90 2.04 17.40
C HIS A 162 7.80 1.74 18.60
N ASP A 163 8.05 2.76 19.42
CA ASP A 163 8.91 2.64 20.60
C ASP A 163 8.25 1.73 21.65
N ALA A 164 6.92 1.85 21.85
CA ALA A 164 6.17 0.98 22.75
C ALA A 164 6.20 -0.50 22.31
N LEU A 165 6.19 -0.78 21.01
CA LEU A 165 6.27 -2.15 20.48
C LEU A 165 7.68 -2.73 20.64
N ALA A 166 8.72 -1.88 20.58
CA ALA A 166 10.10 -2.28 20.76
C ALA A 166 10.48 -2.48 22.24
N ASP A 167 9.78 -1.81 23.16
CA ASP A 167 10.01 -1.95 24.60
C ASP A 167 9.29 -3.17 25.19
N VAL A 168 10.06 -4.22 25.47
CA VAL A 168 9.57 -5.44 26.13
C VAL A 168 8.97 -5.20 27.53
N ASN A 169 9.33 -4.09 28.16
CA ASN A 169 8.87 -3.73 29.50
C ASN A 169 7.70 -2.75 29.48
N TRP A 170 7.16 -2.39 28.31
CA TRP A 170 6.10 -1.39 28.17
C TRP A 170 4.88 -1.66 29.07
N LYS A 171 4.34 -0.62 29.70
CA LYS A 171 3.24 -0.68 30.68
C LYS A 171 2.14 0.32 30.35
N CYS A 172 0.96 0.10 30.93
CA CYS A 172 -0.18 1.02 30.79
C CYS A 172 0.18 2.48 31.13
N SER A 173 0.98 2.69 32.18
CA SER A 173 1.45 4.02 32.61
C SER A 173 2.34 4.74 31.60
N ASP A 174 2.90 4.00 30.65
CA ASP A 174 3.85 4.52 29.66
C ASP A 174 3.13 5.06 28.40
N LEU A 175 1.79 4.98 28.37
CA LEU A 175 0.97 5.57 27.32
C LEU A 175 0.95 7.10 27.46
N PRO A 176 1.44 7.88 26.47
CA PRO A 176 1.77 9.29 26.69
C PRO A 176 0.59 10.26 26.65
N TYR A 177 -0.54 9.89 26.04
CA TYR A 177 -1.68 10.79 25.85
C TYR A 177 -2.95 10.42 26.65
N ASP A 178 -3.02 9.19 27.18
CA ASP A 178 -4.11 8.77 28.07
C ASP A 178 -3.50 8.40 29.44
N ARG A 179 -4.00 9.00 30.52
CA ARG A 179 -3.61 8.61 31.88
C ARG A 179 -4.29 7.30 32.26
N ILE A 180 -3.73 6.20 31.78
CA ILE A 180 -4.25 4.84 32.02
C ILE A 180 -3.30 4.04 32.89
N THR A 181 -3.88 3.24 33.78
CA THR A 181 -3.17 2.40 34.74
C THR A 181 -3.50 0.92 34.49
N CYS A 182 -2.91 0.05 35.30
CA CYS A 182 -3.22 -1.38 35.24
C CYS A 182 -4.58 -1.70 35.85
N ASP A 183 -5.13 -0.81 36.70
CA ASP A 183 -6.42 -1.01 37.36
C ASP A 183 -7.58 -0.69 36.41
N ASP A 184 -7.35 0.17 35.42
CA ASP A 184 -8.35 0.49 34.41
C ASP A 184 -8.71 -0.72 33.54
N GLU A 185 -10.00 -0.84 33.21
CA GLU A 185 -10.54 -1.92 32.40
C GLU A 185 -9.95 -1.97 30.98
N GLU A 186 -9.85 -3.17 30.42
CA GLU A 186 -9.45 -3.35 29.02
C GLU A 186 -10.58 -2.89 28.09
N GLU A 187 -10.22 -2.37 26.91
CA GLU A 187 -11.20 -2.13 25.86
C GLU A 187 -11.88 -3.46 25.48
N ARG A 188 -13.21 -3.51 25.56
CA ARG A 188 -13.97 -4.70 25.17
C ARG A 188 -13.58 -5.19 23.77
N ALA A 189 -13.49 -6.52 23.61
CA ALA A 189 -13.66 -7.18 22.31
C ALA A 189 -14.95 -6.65 21.66
N SER A 190 -15.26 -6.81 20.38
CA SER A 190 -16.38 -6.06 19.76
C SER A 190 -16.21 -4.53 19.70
N ARG A 191 -15.40 -3.85 20.52
CA ARG A 191 -14.90 -2.48 20.20
C ARG A 191 -13.53 -2.53 19.50
N ARG A 192 -12.68 -3.51 19.85
CA ARG A 192 -11.39 -3.78 19.17
C ARG A 192 -11.48 -4.05 17.66
N VAL A 193 -12.66 -4.44 17.15
CA VAL A 193 -12.88 -4.66 15.71
C VAL A 193 -12.87 -3.34 14.92
N TYR A 194 -13.20 -2.22 15.58
CA TYR A 194 -13.22 -0.91 14.94
C TYR A 194 -11.82 -0.32 14.97
N ARG A 195 -11.10 -0.43 13.85
CA ARG A 195 -9.68 -0.02 13.77
C ARG A 195 -9.47 1.28 13.02
N GLY A 196 -10.53 2.06 12.81
CA GLY A 196 -10.46 3.38 12.19
C GLY A 196 -10.23 3.38 10.67
N CYS A 197 -10.42 2.25 9.98
CA CYS A 197 -10.31 2.20 8.53
C CYS A 197 -11.39 3.05 7.85
N THR A 198 -11.00 3.84 6.84
CA THR A 198 -11.91 4.71 6.08
C THR A 198 -12.87 3.97 5.14
N ARG A 199 -12.63 2.66 4.90
CA ARG A 199 -13.48 1.84 4.02
C ARG A 199 -14.54 1.07 4.84
N PRO A 200 -14.29 -0.12 5.43
CA PRO A 200 -15.21 -0.69 6.41
C PRO A 200 -14.74 -0.43 7.86
N PRO A 201 -15.64 -0.11 8.80
CA PRO A 201 -15.30 0.08 10.21
C PRO A 201 -14.62 -1.14 10.85
N THR A 202 -15.02 -2.35 10.44
CA THR A 202 -14.51 -3.64 10.93
C THR A 202 -13.38 -4.24 10.07
N CYS A 203 -12.68 -3.39 9.31
CA CYS A 203 -11.60 -3.81 8.43
C CYS A 203 -10.53 -4.62 9.17
N LYS A 204 -10.24 -5.84 8.69
CA LYS A 204 -9.16 -6.69 9.23
C LYS A 204 -7.75 -6.27 8.76
N GLY A 205 -7.65 -5.24 7.92
CA GLY A 205 -6.39 -4.76 7.36
C GLY A 205 -6.45 -4.74 5.83
N CYS A 206 -6.91 -3.63 5.26
CA CYS A 206 -6.85 -3.41 3.82
C CYS A 206 -5.60 -2.60 3.46
N THR A 207 -5.29 -2.58 2.17
CA THR A 207 -4.16 -1.81 1.62
C THR A 207 -4.26 -0.30 1.84
N SER A 208 -5.43 0.21 2.26
CA SER A 208 -5.60 1.63 2.61
C SER A 208 -5.36 1.93 4.09
N CYS A 209 -5.25 0.92 4.96
CA CYS A 209 -5.06 1.12 6.40
C CYS A 209 -3.87 0.39 7.02
N VAL A 210 -3.32 -0.64 6.37
CA VAL A 210 -2.04 -1.22 6.77
C VAL A 210 -0.92 -0.43 6.09
N CYS A 211 0.03 0.06 6.87
CA CYS A 211 1.17 0.83 6.38
C CYS A 211 2.38 -0.07 6.18
N PHE A 212 3.05 0.07 5.04
CA PHE A 212 4.26 -0.69 4.67
C PHE A 212 5.50 0.23 4.56
N GLY A 213 5.48 1.35 5.27
CA GLY A 213 6.58 2.32 5.31
C GLY A 213 6.30 3.59 4.51
N CYS A 214 5.31 4.37 4.91
CA CYS A 214 5.13 5.75 4.46
C CYS A 214 6.04 6.72 5.25
N GLU A 215 6.16 7.98 4.84
CA GLU A 215 7.00 9.00 5.51
C GLU A 215 6.69 9.23 7.00
N ILE A 216 5.47 8.88 7.43
CA ILE A 216 4.99 8.99 8.81
C ILE A 216 5.48 7.80 9.65
N CYS A 217 5.66 6.62 9.05
CA CYS A 217 6.14 5.42 9.73
C CYS A 217 7.64 5.16 9.54
N ARG A 218 8.32 5.96 8.70
CA ARG A 218 9.76 5.86 8.47
C ARG A 218 10.53 6.63 9.55
N PHE A 219 11.34 5.91 10.30
CA PHE A 219 12.23 6.45 11.32
C PHE A 219 13.67 6.13 10.95
N THR A 220 14.36 7.08 10.33
CA THR A 220 15.75 6.92 9.85
C THR A 220 16.75 6.82 10.99
N ASP A 221 16.35 7.25 12.18
CA ASP A 221 17.08 7.18 13.43
C ASP A 221 16.87 5.85 14.17
N CYS A 222 16.13 4.89 13.60
CA CYS A 222 15.91 3.55 14.15
C CYS A 222 16.46 2.47 13.22
N SER A 223 17.22 1.52 13.77
CA SER A 223 17.86 0.42 13.05
C SER A 223 17.13 -0.92 13.17
N CYS A 224 15.88 -0.94 13.62
CA CYS A 224 15.12 -2.19 13.69
C CYS A 224 14.76 -2.69 12.28
N GLN A 225 14.52 -3.99 12.14
CA GLN A 225 14.24 -4.61 10.84
C GLN A 225 13.07 -3.93 10.11
N THR A 226 12.00 -3.57 10.81
CA THR A 226 10.85 -2.84 10.23
C THR A 226 11.24 -1.48 9.66
N CYS A 227 12.08 -0.70 10.35
CA CYS A 227 12.53 0.61 9.86
C CYS A 227 13.51 0.47 8.69
N ILE A 228 14.38 -0.54 8.73
CA ILE A 228 15.26 -0.89 7.60
C ILE A 228 14.42 -1.25 6.38
N ASP A 229 13.40 -2.10 6.54
CA ASP A 229 12.51 -2.50 5.46
C ASP A 229 11.73 -1.29 4.92
N PHE A 230 11.15 -0.48 5.80
CA PHE A 230 10.44 0.74 5.40
C PHE A 230 11.33 1.76 4.68
N THR A 231 12.61 1.83 5.02
CA THR A 231 13.58 2.75 4.39
C THR A 231 14.13 2.18 3.09
N ARG A 232 14.38 0.86 3.00
CA ARG A 232 14.80 0.18 1.78
C ARG A 232 13.71 0.24 0.72
N ASN A 233 12.47 0.01 1.12
CA ASN A 233 11.28 0.15 0.26
C ASN A 233 11.04 1.60 -0.20
N ALA A 234 11.73 2.59 0.39
CA ALA A 234 11.59 4.00 0.04
C ALA A 234 12.66 4.53 -0.92
N LYS A 235 13.81 3.83 -1.03
CA LYS A 235 14.98 4.24 -1.81
C LYS A 235 15.12 3.50 -3.14
N ALA A 236 14.37 2.42 -3.32
CA ALA A 236 14.16 1.84 -4.64
C ALA A 236 13.25 2.78 -5.42
#